data_AF-A0A3M6TCC9-F1
#
_entry.id   AF-A0A3M6TCC9-F1
#
_cell.length_a   1.000
_cell.length_b   1.000
_cell.length_c   1.000
_cell.angle_alpha   90.00
_cell.angle_beta   90.00
_cell.angle_gamma   90.00
#
_symmetry.space_group_name_H-M   'P 1'
#
loop_
_entity.id
_entity.type
_entity.pdbx_description
1 polymer ?
#
loop_
_entity_poly.entity_id
_entity_poly.type
_entity_poly.pdbx_seq_one_letter_code
_entity_poly.pdbx_strand_id
1 'polypeptide(L)'
;MTSNPVSGQLQEEFSQRVTWIWAIFLYAQPSYVADAWREALVILNSKEELTTIQSLCHLYQTVVPNRKVQTTIQANPQNNLLRAATEFLKCFVRVMDKAQLKSFLRYVTGADVICVPYGFARRPIAHTCGSVLELPFTMTQNVGKSSTIFL
;
A
#
# COMPACT_ATOMS: atom_id res chain seq x y z
N MET A 1 -55.03 22.03 7.65
CA MET A 1 -53.94 21.02 7.67
C MET A 1 -52.79 21.64 8.45
N THR A 2 -52.47 21.11 9.63
CA THR A 2 -51.30 21.54 10.41
C THR A 2 -50.13 20.63 10.08
N SER A 3 -49.02 21.18 9.60
CA SER A 3 -47.75 20.47 9.54
C SER A 3 -47.33 20.11 10.97
N ASN A 4 -46.87 18.87 11.18
CA ASN A 4 -46.50 18.40 12.52
C ASN A 4 -45.11 18.97 12.89
N PRO A 5 -44.98 19.88 13.86
CA PRO A 5 -43.72 20.59 14.10
C PRO A 5 -42.59 19.66 14.56
N VAL A 6 -42.94 18.56 15.23
CA VAL A 6 -42.00 17.58 15.80
C VAL A 6 -41.11 16.95 14.73
N SER A 7 -41.64 16.67 13.52
CA SER A 7 -40.83 16.09 12.45
C SER A 7 -39.81 17.07 11.86
N GLY A 8 -40.10 18.38 11.91
CA GLY A 8 -39.14 19.42 11.50
C GLY A 8 -37.95 19.48 12.46
N GLN A 9 -38.22 19.57 13.77
CA GLN A 9 -37.18 19.63 14.81
C GLN A 9 -36.27 18.39 14.80
N LEU A 10 -36.84 17.18 14.68
CA LEU A 10 -36.04 15.95 14.63
C LEU A 10 -35.14 15.87 13.38
N GLN A 11 -35.61 16.37 12.23
CA GLN A 11 -34.81 16.41 11.00
C GLN A 11 -33.72 17.49 11.05
N GLU A 12 -33.98 18.61 11.74
CA GLU A 12 -33.00 19.66 11.97
C GLU A 12 -31.92 19.23 12.99
N GLU A 13 -32.29 18.59 14.11
CA GLU A 13 -31.34 17.97 15.04
C GLU A 13 -30.46 16.92 14.34
N PHE A 14 -31.06 16.07 13.48
CA PHE A 14 -30.29 15.10 12.70
C PHE A 14 -29.27 15.79 11.77
N SER A 15 -29.70 16.83 11.05
CA SER A 15 -28.83 17.64 10.18
C SER A 15 -27.68 18.30 10.96
N GLN A 16 -27.96 18.88 12.12
CA GLN A 16 -26.95 19.47 13.00
C GLN A 16 -25.96 18.43 13.53
N ARG A 17 -26.44 17.24 13.93
CA ARG A 17 -25.58 16.15 14.43
C ARG A 17 -24.70 15.56 13.33
N VAL A 18 -25.21 15.40 12.10
CA VAL A 18 -24.38 15.03 10.94
C VAL A 18 -23.32 16.11 10.68
N THR A 19 -23.71 17.38 10.65
CA THR A 19 -22.78 18.51 10.43
C THR A 19 -21.66 18.54 11.49
N TRP A 20 -21.99 18.30 12.76
CA TRP A 20 -21.01 18.18 13.84
C TRP A 20 -20.05 17.01 13.68
N ILE A 21 -20.54 15.84 13.25
CA ILE A 21 -19.69 14.66 12.97
C ILE A 21 -18.71 14.96 11.83
N TRP A 22 -19.17 15.61 10.75
CA TRP A 22 -18.29 16.04 9.65
C TRP A 22 -17.25 17.06 10.12
N ALA A 23 -17.65 18.06 10.91
CA ALA A 23 -16.74 19.07 11.45
C ALA A 23 -15.64 18.47 12.37
N ILE A 24 -15.98 17.47 13.18
CA ILE A 24 -15.00 16.79 14.05
C ILE A 24 -14.04 15.91 13.23
N PHE A 25 -14.57 14.94 12.49
CA PHE A 25 -13.76 13.86 11.90
C PHE A 25 -13.05 14.24 10.59
N LEU A 26 -13.58 15.21 9.83
CA LEU A 26 -13.06 15.56 8.51
C LEU A 26 -12.44 16.97 8.45
N TYR A 27 -12.59 17.78 9.50
CA TYR A 27 -11.92 19.08 9.62
C TYR A 27 -11.05 19.16 10.88
N ALA A 28 -11.62 19.17 12.09
CA ALA A 28 -10.88 19.44 13.32
C ALA A 28 -9.77 18.42 13.61
N GLN A 29 -10.06 17.12 13.54
CA GLN A 29 -9.07 16.07 13.80
C GLN A 29 -7.95 16.04 12.72
N PRO A 30 -8.25 16.11 11.39
CA PRO A 30 -7.22 16.26 10.38
C PRO A 30 -6.39 17.54 10.51
N SER A 31 -7.00 18.70 10.81
CA SER A 31 -6.28 19.97 11.00
C SER A 31 -5.28 19.90 12.15
N TYR A 32 -5.66 19.33 13.29
CA TYR A 32 -4.74 19.13 14.43
C TYR A 32 -3.51 18.30 14.04
N VAL A 33 -3.69 17.22 13.27
CA VAL A 33 -2.57 16.39 12.79
C VAL A 33 -1.72 17.16 11.77
N ALA A 34 -2.34 17.88 10.84
CA ALA A 34 -1.64 18.68 9.84
C ALA A 34 -0.81 19.81 10.49
N ASP A 35 -1.31 20.44 11.55
CA ASP A 35 -0.59 21.46 12.31
C ASP A 35 0.56 20.86 13.12
N ALA A 36 0.35 19.72 13.79
CA ALA A 36 1.41 19.02 14.52
C ALA A 36 2.53 18.50 13.59
N TRP A 37 2.22 18.20 12.33
CA TRP A 37 3.19 17.74 11.33
C TRP A 37 3.80 18.89 10.51
N ARG A 38 3.27 20.11 10.63
CA ARG A 38 3.60 21.27 9.78
C ARG A 38 5.10 21.51 9.66
N GLU A 39 5.80 21.60 10.79
CA GLU A 39 7.25 21.86 10.83
C GLU A 39 8.06 20.70 10.23
N ALA A 40 7.71 19.46 10.57
CA ALA A 40 8.37 18.26 10.05
C ALA A 40 8.22 18.10 8.53
N LEU A 41 7.16 18.67 7.95
CA LEU A 41 6.88 18.66 6.51
C LEU A 41 7.48 19.85 5.75
N VAL A 42 8.00 20.91 6.42
CA VAL A 42 8.62 22.07 5.74
C VAL A 42 9.76 21.65 4.81
N ILE A 43 10.53 20.62 5.18
CA ILE A 43 11.63 20.07 4.37
C ILE A 43 11.18 19.47 3.03
N LEU A 44 9.88 19.22 2.86
CA LEU A 44 9.29 18.69 1.63
C LEU A 44 8.80 19.79 0.68
N ASN A 45 8.62 21.03 1.16
CA ASN A 45 8.19 22.17 0.33
C ASN A 45 9.22 22.55 -0.75
N SER A 46 10.48 22.10 -0.62
CA SER A 46 11.53 22.24 -1.63
C SER A 46 11.45 21.20 -2.76
N LYS A 47 10.56 20.21 -2.66
CA LYS A 47 10.34 19.19 -3.70
C LYS A 47 9.13 19.55 -4.53
N GLU A 48 9.36 20.01 -5.76
CA GLU A 48 8.32 20.40 -6.72
C GLU A 48 7.19 19.36 -6.82
N GLU A 49 7.53 18.08 -6.87
CA GLU A 49 6.62 16.92 -6.89
C GLU A 49 5.57 16.91 -5.76
N LEU A 50 5.85 17.54 -4.62
CA LEU A 50 4.99 17.57 -3.43
C LEU A 50 4.30 18.93 -3.21
N THR A 51 4.55 19.93 -4.06
CA THR A 51 4.01 21.29 -3.87
C THR A 51 2.53 21.43 -4.19
N THR A 52 1.93 20.52 -4.98
CA THR A 52 0.53 20.61 -5.39
C THR A 52 -0.21 19.27 -5.24
N ILE A 53 -1.54 19.35 -5.11
CA ILE A 53 -2.40 18.16 -5.12
C ILE A 53 -2.26 17.39 -6.45
N GLN A 54 -2.08 18.09 -7.58
CA GLN A 54 -1.93 17.46 -8.88
C GLN A 54 -0.59 16.73 -9.04
N SER A 55 0.51 17.32 -8.58
CA SER A 55 1.83 16.68 -8.58
C SER A 55 1.87 15.49 -7.62
N LEU A 56 1.26 15.59 -6.45
CA LEU A 56 1.09 14.47 -5.51
C LEU A 56 0.24 13.34 -6.10
N CYS A 57 -0.86 13.66 -6.79
CA CYS A 57 -1.67 12.68 -7.51
C CYS A 57 -0.89 11.98 -8.64
N HIS A 58 -0.05 12.72 -9.38
CA HIS A 58 0.81 12.16 -10.41
C HIS A 58 1.90 11.26 -9.80
N LEU A 59 2.56 11.69 -8.73
CA LEU A 59 3.52 10.89 -7.96
C LEU A 59 2.87 9.59 -7.46
N TYR A 60 1.65 9.65 -6.89
CA TYR A 60 0.91 8.46 -6.49
C TYR A 60 0.63 7.53 -7.68
N GLN A 61 0.28 8.06 -8.85
CA GLN A 61 0.10 7.24 -10.06
C GLN A 61 1.38 6.50 -10.49
N THR A 62 2.59 7.02 -10.21
CA THR A 62 3.83 6.29 -10.50
C THR A 62 3.98 5.00 -9.67
N VAL A 63 3.50 5.01 -8.42
CA VAL A 63 3.54 3.86 -7.50
C VAL A 63 2.27 3.00 -7.53
N VAL A 64 1.24 3.36 -8.31
CA VAL A 64 0.05 2.51 -8.48
C VAL A 64 0.43 1.17 -9.15
N PRO A 65 -0.01 0.01 -8.60
CA PRO A 65 0.35 -1.30 -9.14
C PRO A 65 -0.06 -1.47 -10.60
N ASN A 66 0.89 -1.94 -11.40
CA ASN A 66 0.77 -2.09 -12.85
C ASN A 66 1.75 -3.19 -13.34
N ARG A 67 1.82 -3.44 -14.65
CA ARG A 67 2.66 -4.52 -15.23
C ARG A 67 4.16 -4.41 -14.94
N LYS A 68 4.68 -3.26 -14.45
CA LYS A 68 6.05 -3.10 -13.97
C LYS A 68 6.38 -3.90 -12.69
N VAL A 69 5.38 -4.40 -11.95
CA VAL A 69 5.65 -5.24 -10.75
C VAL A 69 6.46 -6.50 -11.09
N GLN A 70 6.30 -7.08 -12.29
CA GLN A 70 7.14 -8.22 -12.71
C GLN A 70 8.63 -7.85 -12.89
N THR A 71 8.93 -6.56 -13.15
CA THR A 71 10.29 -6.08 -13.46
C THR A 71 11.04 -5.58 -12.23
N THR A 72 10.38 -5.46 -11.08
CA THR A 72 11.06 -5.20 -9.80
C THR A 72 11.57 -6.50 -9.16
N ILE A 73 10.99 -7.66 -9.54
CA ILE A 73 11.41 -9.02 -9.10
C ILE A 73 12.86 -9.33 -9.51
N GLN A 74 13.78 -9.21 -8.56
CA GLN A 74 15.22 -9.45 -8.67
C GLN A 74 15.63 -10.72 -7.92
N ALA A 75 15.67 -11.84 -8.62
CA ALA A 75 16.16 -13.12 -8.07
C ALA A 75 17.62 -13.39 -8.47
N ASN A 76 18.40 -14.00 -7.57
CA ASN A 76 19.71 -14.58 -7.88
C ASN A 76 19.66 -16.13 -7.76
N PRO A 77 19.01 -16.83 -8.71
CA PRO A 77 18.73 -18.27 -8.61
C PRO A 77 20.00 -19.13 -8.75
N GLN A 78 20.39 -19.75 -7.64
CA GLN A 78 21.63 -20.56 -7.54
C GLN A 78 21.57 -21.91 -8.28
N ASN A 79 20.38 -22.37 -8.69
CA ASN A 79 20.20 -23.61 -9.44
C ASN A 79 19.02 -23.52 -10.43
N ASN A 80 18.90 -24.50 -11.32
CA ASN A 80 17.90 -24.47 -12.39
C ASN A 80 16.44 -24.58 -11.88
N LEU A 81 16.24 -25.16 -10.70
CA LEU A 81 14.94 -25.30 -10.05
C LEU A 81 14.45 -23.94 -9.51
N LEU A 82 15.36 -23.15 -8.93
CA LEU A 82 15.13 -21.75 -8.54
C LEU A 82 14.92 -20.84 -9.76
N ARG A 83 15.60 -21.10 -10.89
CA ARG A 83 15.33 -20.39 -12.16
C ARG A 83 13.89 -20.63 -12.62
N ALA A 84 13.46 -21.89 -12.67
CA ALA A 84 12.10 -22.25 -13.05
C ALA A 84 11.05 -21.62 -12.12
N ALA A 85 11.27 -21.66 -10.79
CA ALA A 85 10.38 -21.03 -9.83
C ALA A 85 10.32 -19.49 -9.98
N THR A 86 11.44 -18.85 -10.30
CA THR A 86 11.52 -17.39 -10.56
C THR A 86 10.70 -17.02 -11.80
N GLU A 87 10.86 -17.73 -12.91
CA GLU A 87 10.13 -17.42 -14.15
C GLU A 87 8.64 -17.78 -14.03
N PHE A 88 8.29 -18.83 -13.27
CA PHE A 88 6.89 -19.08 -12.91
C PHE A 88 6.30 -17.92 -12.10
N LEU A 89 7.00 -17.40 -11.08
CA LEU A 89 6.55 -16.25 -10.28
C LEU A 89 6.35 -15.00 -11.14
N LYS A 90 7.28 -14.69 -12.05
CA LYS A 90 7.14 -13.57 -13.00
C LYS A 90 5.94 -13.75 -13.93
N CYS A 91 5.72 -14.95 -14.45
CA CYS A 91 4.55 -15.27 -15.28
C CYS A 91 3.22 -15.17 -14.48
N PHE A 92 3.21 -15.65 -13.23
CA PHE A 92 2.05 -15.56 -12.34
C PHE A 92 1.68 -14.11 -12.01
N VAL A 93 2.66 -13.27 -11.66
CA VAL A 93 2.46 -11.83 -11.44
C VAL A 93 2.05 -11.09 -12.73
N ARG A 94 2.56 -11.49 -13.89
CA ARG A 94 2.24 -10.88 -15.20
C ARG A 94 0.76 -11.00 -15.59
N VAL A 95 0.09 -12.09 -15.20
CA VAL A 95 -1.32 -12.35 -15.54
C VAL A 95 -2.32 -11.78 -14.54
N MET A 96 -1.85 -11.20 -13.43
CA MET A 96 -2.74 -10.62 -12.40
C MET A 96 -3.45 -9.34 -12.87
N ASP A 97 -4.69 -9.17 -12.43
CA ASP A 97 -5.41 -7.90 -12.51
C ASP A 97 -4.91 -6.86 -11.47
N LYS A 98 -5.43 -5.63 -11.52
CA LYS A 98 -4.99 -4.53 -10.64
C LYS A 98 -5.33 -4.75 -9.15
N ALA A 99 -6.43 -5.42 -8.82
CA ALA A 99 -6.83 -5.74 -7.45
C ALA A 99 -6.04 -6.96 -6.91
N GLN A 100 -5.75 -7.93 -7.78
CA GLN A 100 -4.82 -9.03 -7.50
C GLN A 100 -3.40 -8.51 -7.26
N LEU A 101 -2.87 -7.63 -8.11
CA LEU A 101 -1.56 -6.97 -7.91
C LEU A 101 -1.51 -6.15 -6.62
N LYS A 102 -2.56 -5.38 -6.29
CA LYS A 102 -2.69 -4.68 -4.99
C LYS A 102 -2.64 -5.65 -3.80
N SER A 103 -3.25 -6.82 -3.94
CA SER A 103 -3.31 -7.82 -2.87
C SER A 103 -2.01 -8.63 -2.76
N PHE A 104 -1.35 -8.91 -3.88
CA PHE A 104 0.00 -9.49 -3.93
C PHE A 104 1.04 -8.54 -3.29
N LEU A 105 1.07 -7.28 -3.70
CA LEU A 105 1.98 -6.29 -3.10
C LEU A 105 1.72 -6.13 -1.60
N ARG A 106 0.46 -5.95 -1.19
CA ARG A 106 0.11 -5.86 0.24
C ARG A 106 0.45 -7.14 1.03
N TYR A 107 0.52 -8.29 0.37
CA TYR A 107 1.01 -9.52 0.99
C TYR A 107 2.55 -9.54 1.13
N VAL A 108 3.32 -9.06 0.14
CA VAL A 108 4.79 -9.17 0.11
C VAL A 108 5.56 -7.93 0.61
N THR A 109 4.96 -6.73 0.59
CA THR A 109 5.52 -5.45 1.08
C THR A 109 4.68 -4.82 2.20
N GLY A 110 3.48 -5.34 2.49
CA GLY A 110 2.52 -4.69 3.40
C GLY A 110 1.78 -3.48 2.80
N ALA A 111 2.18 -2.98 1.63
CA ALA A 111 1.58 -1.83 0.97
C ALA A 111 0.89 -2.21 -0.35
N ASP A 112 -0.21 -1.56 -0.71
CA ASP A 112 -0.94 -1.82 -1.97
C ASP A 112 -0.45 -0.92 -3.14
N VAL A 113 0.83 -0.56 -3.08
CA VAL A 113 1.59 0.30 -4.01
C VAL A 113 3.01 -0.23 -4.19
N ILE A 114 3.68 0.19 -5.25
CA ILE A 114 5.07 -0.15 -5.58
C ILE A 114 6.00 0.72 -4.71
N CYS A 115 6.34 0.25 -3.51
CA CYS A 115 7.32 0.84 -2.60
C CYS A 115 8.55 -0.07 -2.42
N VAL A 116 9.70 0.51 -2.03
CA VAL A 116 11.00 -0.19 -1.95
C VAL A 116 11.83 0.23 -0.70
N PRO A 117 11.82 -0.55 0.41
CA PRO A 117 12.67 -0.32 1.60
C PRO A 117 13.37 -1.63 2.16
N TYR A 118 13.83 -1.71 3.44
CA TYR A 118 14.49 -2.88 4.11
C TYR A 118 13.80 -3.50 5.41
N GLY A 119 13.67 -4.85 5.54
CA GLY A 119 13.12 -5.64 6.71
C GLY A 119 11.67 -6.20 6.54
N PHE A 120 11.01 -7.20 7.15
CA PHE A 120 11.24 -8.22 8.20
C PHE A 120 9.94 -9.10 8.41
N ALA A 121 10.02 -10.41 8.78
CA ALA A 121 8.97 -11.40 9.20
C ALA A 121 7.71 -11.74 8.31
N ARG A 122 7.17 -12.99 8.16
CA ARG A 122 7.53 -14.34 8.69
C ARG A 122 7.05 -15.65 7.95
N ARG A 123 6.14 -15.69 6.94
CA ARG A 123 5.61 -16.93 6.24
C ARG A 123 5.25 -16.60 4.76
N PRO A 124 5.48 -17.50 3.76
CA PRO A 124 6.12 -17.11 2.47
C PRO A 124 6.72 -15.71 2.51
N ILE A 125 7.92 -15.64 3.09
CA ILE A 125 8.27 -14.55 3.98
C ILE A 125 8.30 -13.24 3.22
N ALA A 126 7.29 -12.41 3.48
CA ALA A 126 7.23 -11.03 3.10
C ALA A 126 8.13 -10.23 4.04
N HIS A 127 9.33 -9.87 3.63
CA HIS A 127 10.14 -8.94 4.42
C HIS A 127 9.53 -7.57 4.02
N THR A 128 8.48 -7.16 4.75
CA THR A 128 7.47 -6.15 4.32
C THR A 128 7.96 -4.72 4.28
N CYS A 129 8.63 -4.27 5.34
CA CYS A 129 9.46 -3.08 5.33
C CYS A 129 10.55 -3.11 4.24
N GLY A 130 10.64 -4.15 3.39
CA GLY A 130 11.88 -4.71 2.87
C GLY A 130 11.91 -5.19 1.43
N SER A 131 10.77 -5.27 0.73
CA SER A 131 10.64 -5.72 -0.66
C SER A 131 11.52 -6.94 -1.00
N VAL A 132 11.38 -8.01 -0.22
CA VAL A 132 12.02 -9.32 -0.50
C VAL A 132 11.06 -10.45 -0.09
N LEU A 133 11.02 -11.51 -0.89
CA LEU A 133 10.16 -12.68 -0.73
C LEU A 133 10.99 -13.96 -0.59
N GLU A 134 10.92 -14.64 0.57
CA GLU A 134 11.49 -15.99 0.71
C GLU A 134 10.45 -17.08 0.47
N LEU A 135 10.69 -17.89 -0.57
CA LEU A 135 9.86 -19.04 -0.94
C LEU A 135 10.39 -20.31 -0.25
N PRO A 136 9.65 -20.92 0.70
CA PRO A 136 10.08 -22.18 1.33
C PRO A 136 10.00 -23.33 0.31
N PHE A 137 11.11 -24.05 0.11
CA PHE A 137 11.16 -25.12 -0.88
C PHE A 137 10.67 -26.46 -0.30
N THR A 138 9.53 -26.95 -0.77
CA THR A 138 8.95 -28.24 -0.36
C THR A 138 8.92 -29.26 -1.50
N MET A 139 10.10 -29.77 -1.85
CA MET A 139 10.24 -31.18 -2.25
C MET A 139 11.44 -31.78 -1.52
N THR A 140 11.39 -33.09 -1.31
CA THR A 140 12.18 -33.80 -0.30
C THR A 140 13.70 -33.74 -0.50
N GLN A 141 14.41 -33.57 0.62
CA GLN A 141 15.83 -33.84 0.92
C GLN A 141 16.78 -32.64 1.09
N ASN A 142 17.29 -32.56 2.33
CA ASN A 142 18.66 -32.22 2.74
C ASN A 142 19.22 -30.79 2.60
N VAL A 143 19.23 -30.12 3.76
CA VAL A 143 20.31 -29.29 4.32
C VAL A 143 20.76 -28.02 3.56
N GLY A 144 20.40 -26.87 4.12
CA GLY A 144 21.44 -25.87 4.49
C GLY A 144 21.60 -24.62 3.64
N LYS A 145 20.72 -24.33 2.66
CA LYS A 145 20.80 -23.08 1.88
C LYS A 145 19.43 -22.42 1.70
N SER A 146 19.20 -21.30 2.39
CA SER A 146 18.13 -20.36 1.98
C SER A 146 18.51 -19.72 0.63
N SER A 147 17.53 -19.20 -0.10
CA SER A 147 17.74 -18.48 -1.35
C SER A 147 16.72 -17.37 -1.49
N THR A 148 17.23 -16.15 -1.49
CA THR A 148 16.47 -14.91 -1.27
C THR A 148 16.11 -14.25 -2.61
N ILE A 149 14.85 -13.86 -2.80
CA ILE A 149 14.36 -13.16 -4.02
C ILE A 149 13.94 -11.75 -3.62
N PHE A 150 14.56 -10.73 -4.23
CA PHE A 150 14.25 -9.33 -4.01
C PHE A 150 13.10 -8.88 -4.94
N LEU A 151 12.40 -7.80 -4.59
CA LEU A 151 11.18 -7.28 -5.23
C LEU A 151 11.21 -5.76 -5.43
#